data_AF-A0A915NJE1-F1
#
_entry.id   AF-A0A915NJE1-F1
#
_cell.length_a   1.000
_cell.length_b   1.000
_cell.length_c   1.000
_cell.angle_alpha   90.00
_cell.angle_beta   90.00
_cell.angle_gamma   90.00
#
_symmetry.space_group_name_H-M   'P 1'
#
loop_
_entity.id
_entity.type
_entity.pdbx_description
1 polymer ?
#
loop_
_entity_poly.entity_id
_entity_poly.type
_entity_poly.pdbx_seq_one_letter_code
_entity_poly.pdbx_strand_id
1 'polypeptide(L)'
;MAYKFCDEKSIPYKKCGKLIVALNEGEIGGLEGIKAIWSPHTGIVDWAVVTLKMAEDFKQMGGDIELGWSLNKIEESSNPQTPIKLIDSKGKEIFASYVITCAGLYSDRISQLSGGSELPKIIPFRGEYLKLKPEKRYLVKQANIYP
;
A
#
# COMPACT_ATOMS: atom_id res chain seq x y z
N MET A 1 -3.74 23.62 12.66
CA MET A 1 -3.39 23.22 11.28
C MET A 1 -4.44 22.27 10.71
N ALA A 2 -4.67 21.09 11.28
CA ALA A 2 -5.63 20.11 10.74
C ALA A 2 -7.11 20.57 10.75
N TYR A 3 -7.63 21.15 11.85
CA TYR A 3 -9.02 21.66 11.86
C TYR A 3 -9.27 22.73 10.80
N LYS A 4 -8.36 23.71 10.71
CA LYS A 4 -8.42 24.77 9.70
C LYS A 4 -8.43 24.19 8.27
N PHE A 5 -7.59 23.18 8.00
CA PHE A 5 -7.60 22.49 6.71
C PHE A 5 -8.95 21.80 6.44
N CYS A 6 -9.52 21.12 7.42
CA CYS A 6 -10.84 20.50 7.27
C CYS A 6 -11.93 21.55 7.01
N ASP A 7 -11.90 22.68 7.72
CA ASP A 7 -12.83 23.80 7.52
C ASP A 7 -12.68 24.38 6.09
N GLU A 8 -11.45 24.66 5.64
CA GLU A 8 -11.14 25.20 4.31
C GLU A 8 -11.53 24.25 3.17
N LYS A 9 -11.38 22.94 3.38
CA LYS A 9 -11.70 21.91 2.37
C LYS A 9 -13.11 21.35 2.51
N SER A 10 -13.92 21.87 3.43
CA SER A 10 -15.26 21.35 3.73
C SER A 10 -15.27 19.84 3.99
N ILE A 11 -14.22 19.33 4.64
CA ILE A 11 -14.10 17.90 5.01
C ILE A 11 -14.83 17.70 6.34
N PRO A 12 -15.85 16.82 6.42
CA PRO A 12 -16.56 16.57 7.66
C PRO A 12 -15.65 16.00 8.74
N TYR A 13 -15.74 16.54 9.96
CA TYR A 13 -15.02 16.03 11.12
C TYR A 13 -15.77 16.31 12.44
N LYS A 14 -15.39 15.59 13.50
CA LYS A 14 -15.72 15.96 14.89
C LYS A 14 -14.43 16.12 15.69
N LYS A 15 -14.43 17.11 16.58
CA LYS A 15 -13.42 17.25 17.63
C LYS A 15 -13.69 16.17 18.68
N CYS A 16 -12.67 15.39 19.04
CA CYS A 16 -12.79 14.34 20.04
C CYS A 16 -11.55 14.29 20.95
N GLY A 17 -11.66 13.51 22.04
CA GLY A 17 -10.53 13.21 22.90
C GLY A 17 -9.52 12.28 22.20
N LYS A 18 -8.26 12.35 22.61
CA LYS A 18 -7.19 11.48 22.11
C LYS A 18 -7.03 10.28 23.04
N LEU A 19 -7.03 9.08 22.48
CA LEU A 19 -6.57 7.87 23.16
C LEU A 19 -5.10 7.64 22.78
N ILE A 20 -4.22 7.52 23.76
CA ILE A 20 -2.82 7.15 23.57
C ILE A 20 -2.57 5.85 24.33
N VAL A 21 -1.84 4.92 23.71
CA VAL A 21 -1.52 3.62 24.28
C VAL A 21 -0.01 3.54 24.49
N ALA A 22 0.42 3.42 25.74
CA ALA A 22 1.79 3.07 26.09
C ALA A 22 2.05 1.58 25.81
N LEU A 23 3.23 1.26 25.30
CA LEU A 23 3.70 -0.11 25.11
C LEU A 23 4.37 -0.67 26.37
N ASN A 24 4.87 0.20 27.24
CA ASN A 24 5.50 -0.14 28.50
C ASN A 24 5.31 1.01 29.52
N GLU A 25 5.59 0.73 30.80
CA GLU A 25 5.40 1.70 31.88
C GLU A 25 6.28 2.96 31.73
N GLY A 26 7.46 2.82 31.13
CA GLY A 26 8.40 3.93 30.93
C GLY A 26 7.87 5.02 29.99
N GLU A 27 6.95 4.68 29.08
CA GLU A 27 6.34 5.65 28.17
C GLU A 27 5.28 6.52 28.83
N ILE A 28 4.66 6.05 29.92
CA ILE A 28 3.47 6.69 30.54
C ILE A 28 3.74 8.15 30.89
N GLY A 29 4.90 8.45 31.48
CA GLY A 29 5.24 9.81 31.93
C GLY A 29 5.35 10.84 30.80
N GLY A 30 5.54 10.39 29.55
CA GLY A 30 5.64 11.25 28.37
C GLY A 30 4.36 11.35 27.55
N LEU A 31 3.27 10.67 27.92
CA LEU A 31 2.05 10.64 27.11
C LEU A 31 1.11 11.80 27.46
N GLU A 32 0.94 12.73 26.51
CA GLU A 32 -0.09 13.78 26.61
C GLU A 32 -1.01 13.80 25.40
N GLY A 33 -2.29 13.52 25.64
CA GLY A 33 -3.34 13.51 24.63
C GLY A 33 -3.96 14.89 24.41
N ILE A 34 -3.36 15.73 23.55
CA ILE A 34 -3.81 17.13 23.41
C ILE A 34 -5.16 17.22 22.66
N LYS A 35 -5.23 16.73 21.41
CA LYS A 35 -6.39 16.89 20.51
C LYS A 35 -6.47 15.70 19.53
N ALA A 36 -7.67 15.36 19.10
CA ALA A 36 -7.91 14.37 18.04
C ALA A 36 -9.03 14.81 17.08
N ILE A 37 -8.96 14.27 15.86
CA ILE A 37 -9.99 14.44 14.82
C ILE A 37 -10.63 13.09 14.58
N TRP A 38 -11.96 13.06 14.56
CA TRP A 38 -12.73 11.93 14.07
C TRP A 38 -13.33 12.27 12.71
N SER A 39 -12.97 11.50 11.68
CA SER A 39 -13.54 11.60 10.34
C SER A 39 -14.65 10.55 10.17
N PRO A 40 -15.93 10.94 10.04
CA PRO A 40 -17.06 10.00 10.06
C PRO A 40 -17.20 9.15 8.80
N HIS A 41 -16.51 9.52 7.71
CA HIS A 41 -16.67 8.89 6.40
C HIS A 41 -15.44 8.09 5.95
N THR A 42 -14.50 7.81 6.88
CA THR A 42 -13.43 6.85 6.61
C THR A 42 -13.90 5.43 6.87
N GLY A 43 -13.29 4.47 6.19
CA GLY A 43 -13.60 3.05 6.31
C GLY A 43 -12.37 2.23 6.66
N ILE A 44 -12.62 1.04 7.20
CA ILE A 44 -11.62 -0.01 7.36
C ILE A 44 -11.87 -1.01 6.23
N VAL A 45 -10.85 -1.27 5.42
CA VAL A 45 -10.94 -2.13 4.24
C VAL A 45 -9.96 -3.27 4.37
N ASP A 46 -10.43 -4.49 4.09
CA ASP A 46 -9.56 -5.63 3.84
C ASP A 46 -9.08 -5.59 2.39
N TRP A 47 -7.86 -5.08 2.19
CA TRP A 47 -7.26 -4.96 0.87
C TRP A 47 -6.92 -6.30 0.22
N ALA A 48 -6.77 -7.37 0.99
CA ALA A 48 -6.54 -8.69 0.42
C ALA A 48 -7.81 -9.17 -0.29
N VAL A 49 -8.98 -9.00 0.33
CA VAL A 49 -10.28 -9.32 -0.29
C VAL A 49 -10.52 -8.46 -1.53
N VAL A 50 -10.27 -7.15 -1.47
CA VAL A 50 -10.40 -6.26 -2.64
C VAL A 50 -9.51 -6.72 -3.79
N THR A 51 -8.24 -7.01 -3.51
CA THR A 51 -7.28 -7.45 -4.53
C THR A 51 -7.68 -8.78 -5.16
N LEU A 52 -8.13 -9.74 -4.34
CA LEU A 52 -8.64 -11.02 -4.84
C LEU A 52 -9.85 -10.83 -5.75
N LYS A 53 -10.76 -9.91 -5.39
CA LYS A 53 -11.94 -9.64 -6.21
C LYS A 53 -11.57 -8.99 -7.54
N MET A 54 -10.64 -8.04 -7.54
CA MET A 54 -10.10 -7.45 -8.77
C MET A 54 -9.42 -8.50 -9.65
N ALA A 55 -8.71 -9.47 -9.06
CA ALA A 55 -8.09 -10.57 -9.78
C ALA A 55 -9.12 -11.51 -10.43
N GLU A 56 -10.23 -11.80 -9.75
CA GLU A 56 -11.35 -12.55 -10.34
C GLU A 56 -11.95 -11.81 -11.54
N ASP A 57 -12.27 -10.53 -11.37
CA ASP A 57 -12.89 -9.73 -12.42
C ASP A 57 -11.97 -9.62 -13.64
N PHE A 58 -10.65 -9.46 -13.42
CA PHE A 58 -9.65 -9.47 -14.49
C PHE A 58 -9.62 -10.79 -15.27
N LYS A 59 -9.68 -11.94 -14.57
CA LYS A 59 -9.76 -13.25 -15.21
C LYS A 59 -11.06 -13.44 -16.00
N GLN A 60 -12.19 -12.96 -15.48
CA GLN A 60 -13.48 -13.02 -16.18
C GLN A 60 -13.48 -12.21 -17.48
N MET A 61 -12.66 -11.16 -17.55
CA MET A 61 -12.45 -10.37 -18.76
C MET A 61 -11.44 -11.00 -19.74
N GLY A 62 -10.93 -12.21 -19.44
CA GLY A 62 -9.98 -12.94 -20.27
C GLY A 62 -8.51 -12.64 -20.00
N GLY A 63 -8.19 -11.97 -18.89
CA GLY A 63 -6.82 -11.71 -18.47
C GLY A 63 -6.17 -12.91 -17.76
N ASP A 64 -4.88 -13.13 -18.00
CA ASP A 64 -4.10 -14.17 -17.32
C ASP A 64 -3.35 -13.62 -16.11
N ILE A 65 -3.31 -14.41 -15.03
CA ILE A 65 -2.55 -14.05 -13.81
C ILE A 65 -1.52 -15.14 -13.53
N GLU A 66 -0.25 -14.77 -13.69
CA GLU A 66 0.90 -15.62 -13.41
C GLU A 66 1.51 -15.24 -12.05
N LEU A 67 1.31 -16.09 -11.04
CA LEU A 67 1.95 -15.97 -9.74
C LEU A 67 3.26 -16.76 -9.69
N GLY A 68 4.17 -16.38 -8.80
CA GLY A 68 5.48 -17.03 -8.70
C GLY A 68 6.40 -16.76 -9.90
N TRP A 69 6.04 -15.77 -10.73
CA TRP A 69 6.82 -15.27 -11.87
C TRP A 69 7.54 -13.98 -11.45
N SER A 70 8.81 -14.11 -11.10
CA SER A 70 9.62 -12.97 -10.62
C SER A 70 10.42 -12.37 -11.77
N LEU A 71 10.02 -11.20 -12.26
CA LEU A 71 10.72 -10.49 -13.32
C LEU A 71 12.21 -10.29 -12.97
N ASN A 72 13.08 -10.66 -13.91
CA ASN A 72 14.53 -10.54 -13.76
C ASN A 72 15.16 -9.67 -14.86
N LYS A 73 14.61 -9.70 -16.08
CA LYS A 73 15.11 -8.88 -17.20
C LYS A 73 13.99 -8.37 -18.09
N ILE A 74 14.23 -7.20 -18.68
CA ILE A 74 13.44 -6.62 -19.75
C ILE A 74 14.41 -6.37 -20.92
N GLU A 75 14.10 -6.92 -22.08
CA GLU A 75 14.94 -6.83 -23.28
C GLU A 75 14.08 -6.48 -24.50
N GLU A 76 14.71 -5.97 -25.55
CA GLU A 76 14.06 -5.80 -26.85
C GLU A 76 13.90 -7.16 -27.56
N SER A 77 12.77 -7.33 -28.22
CA SER A 77 12.46 -8.47 -29.07
C SER A 77 12.59 -8.07 -30.53
N SER A 78 12.99 -9.02 -31.38
CA SER A 78 13.06 -8.81 -32.84
C SER A 78 11.69 -8.75 -33.51
N ASN A 79 10.61 -9.13 -32.81
CA ASN A 79 9.24 -9.11 -33.33
C ASN A 79 8.60 -7.71 -33.18
N PRO A 80 8.29 -6.99 -34.27
CA PRO A 80 7.71 -5.64 -34.19
C PRO A 80 6.32 -5.59 -33.54
N GLN A 81 5.56 -6.68 -33.53
CA GLN A 81 4.24 -6.74 -32.90
C GLN A 81 4.33 -6.89 -31.38
N THR A 82 5.40 -7.51 -30.88
CA THR A 82 5.69 -7.70 -29.45
C THR A 82 7.15 -7.36 -29.16
N PRO A 83 7.53 -6.08 -29.25
CA PRO A 83 8.92 -5.62 -29.15
C PRO A 83 9.52 -5.76 -27.75
N ILE A 84 8.72 -6.07 -26.71
CA ILE A 84 9.22 -6.17 -25.34
C ILE A 84 9.27 -7.64 -24.94
N LYS A 85 10.44 -8.12 -24.52
CA LYS A 85 10.66 -9.46 -23.95
C LYS A 85 10.92 -9.34 -22.45
N LEU A 86 10.12 -10.05 -21.67
CA LEU A 86 10.22 -10.15 -20.22
C LEU A 86 10.71 -11.54 -19.85
N ILE A 87 11.71 -11.64 -18.96
CA ILE A 87 12.30 -12.92 -18.54
C ILE A 87 12.24 -13.02 -17.02
N ASP A 88 11.72 -14.12 -16.48
CA ASP A 88 11.72 -14.36 -15.04
C ASP A 88 13.07 -14.87 -14.51
N SER A 89 13.13 -15.06 -13.20
CA SER A 89 14.28 -15.63 -12.49
C SER A 89 14.59 -17.10 -12.86
N LYS A 90 13.72 -17.79 -13.58
CA LYS A 90 13.89 -19.18 -14.03
C LYS A 90 14.15 -19.30 -15.53
N GLY A 91 14.15 -18.19 -16.26
CA GLY A 91 14.34 -18.15 -17.72
C GLY A 91 13.05 -18.34 -18.53
N LYS A 92 11.86 -18.31 -17.93
CA LYS A 92 10.57 -18.28 -18.65
C LYS A 92 10.40 -16.90 -19.29
N GLU A 93 10.04 -16.90 -20.57
CA GLU A 93 9.91 -15.69 -21.38
C GLU A 93 8.43 -15.34 -21.65
N ILE A 94 8.12 -14.04 -21.66
CA ILE A 94 6.84 -13.47 -22.08
C ILE A 94 7.13 -12.31 -23.03
N PHE A 95 6.35 -12.19 -24.10
CA PHE A 95 6.48 -11.12 -25.09
C PHE A 95 5.26 -10.21 -25.04
N ALA A 96 5.48 -8.90 -25.15
CA ALA A 96 4.41 -7.91 -25.04
C ALA A 96 4.62 -6.72 -25.99
N SER A 97 3.52 -6.07 -26.36
CA SER A 97 3.54 -4.79 -27.09
C SER A 97 3.74 -3.60 -26.16
N TYR A 98 3.21 -3.70 -24.93
CA TYR A 98 3.29 -2.66 -23.90
C TYR A 98 3.48 -3.32 -22.53
N VAL A 99 4.14 -2.62 -21.62
CA VAL A 99 4.31 -3.04 -20.24
C VAL A 99 3.96 -1.87 -19.31
N ILE A 100 3.09 -2.15 -18.33
CA ILE A 100 2.77 -1.22 -17.24
C ILE A 100 3.32 -1.82 -15.96
N THR A 101 4.17 -1.08 -15.24
CA THR A 101 4.81 -1.55 -14.03
C THR A 101 4.10 -1.00 -12.79
N CYS A 102 3.62 -1.90 -11.93
CA CYS A 102 2.95 -1.56 -10.66
C CYS A 102 3.70 -2.22 -9.48
N ALA A 103 5.03 -2.06 -9.43
CA ALA A 103 5.92 -2.88 -8.60
C ALA A 103 6.08 -2.40 -7.15
N GLY A 104 5.29 -1.42 -6.71
CA GLY A 104 5.29 -0.93 -5.32
C GLY A 104 6.70 -0.56 -4.84
N LEU A 105 7.16 -1.20 -3.76
CA LEU A 105 8.48 -0.97 -3.15
C LEU A 105 9.66 -1.39 -4.04
N TYR A 106 9.42 -2.10 -5.14
CA TYR A 106 10.43 -2.52 -6.10
C TYR A 106 10.44 -1.66 -7.38
N SER A 107 9.64 -0.59 -7.44
CA SER A 107 9.51 0.23 -8.65
C SER A 107 10.83 0.85 -9.12
N ASP A 108 11.73 1.21 -8.21
CA ASP A 108 13.08 1.71 -8.54
C ASP A 108 13.96 0.64 -9.20
N ARG A 109 13.86 -0.62 -8.76
CA ARG A 109 14.57 -1.76 -9.36
C ARG A 109 14.00 -2.10 -10.73
N ILE A 110 12.68 -2.13 -10.86
CA ILE A 110 12.03 -2.39 -12.16
C ILE A 110 12.35 -1.27 -13.16
N SER A 111 12.39 0.00 -12.71
CA SER A 111 12.83 1.13 -13.52
C SER A 111 14.21 0.89 -14.13
N GLN A 112 15.18 0.44 -13.33
CA GLN A 112 16.54 0.12 -13.80
C GLN A 112 16.55 -1.05 -14.80
N LEU A 113 15.73 -2.09 -14.58
CA LEU A 113 15.60 -3.20 -15.53
C LEU A 113 15.07 -2.74 -16.90
N SER A 114 14.27 -1.68 -16.94
CA SER A 114 13.80 -1.05 -18.19
C SER A 114 14.74 0.02 -18.76
N GLY A 115 15.97 0.16 -18.25
CA GLY A 115 16.94 1.16 -18.70
C GLY A 115 16.76 2.56 -18.09
N GLY A 116 15.88 2.69 -17.08
CA GLY A 116 15.68 3.93 -16.33
C GLY A 116 16.84 4.25 -15.39
N SER A 117 16.80 5.47 -14.83
CA SER A 117 17.80 5.92 -13.85
C SER A 117 17.74 5.11 -12.55
N GLU A 118 18.90 4.99 -11.88
CA GLU A 118 19.00 4.48 -10.52
C GLU A 118 18.32 5.39 -9.48
N LEU A 119 18.11 6.67 -9.82
CA LEU A 119 17.50 7.65 -8.93
C LEU A 119 16.10 8.07 -9.41
N PRO A 120 15.16 8.32 -8.47
CA PRO A 120 15.28 8.16 -7.02
C PRO A 120 15.23 6.69 -6.56
N LYS A 121 15.87 6.38 -5.43
CA LYS A 121 15.77 5.06 -4.79
C LYS A 121 14.59 4.99 -3.83
N ILE A 122 13.98 3.81 -3.75
CA ILE A 122 12.95 3.51 -2.75
C ILE A 122 13.63 2.88 -1.53
N ILE A 123 13.53 3.56 -0.39
CA ILE A 123 13.99 3.04 0.90
C ILE A 123 12.76 2.52 1.66
N PRO A 124 12.58 1.20 1.79
CA PRO A 124 11.42 0.64 2.47
C PRO A 124 11.56 0.80 3.98
N PHE A 125 10.50 1.27 4.62
CA PHE A 125 10.38 1.29 6.07
C PHE A 125 9.35 0.25 6.51
N ARG A 126 9.70 -0.53 7.53
CA ARG A 126 8.77 -1.48 8.13
C ARG A 126 7.93 -0.75 9.17
N GLY A 127 6.62 -0.70 8.92
CA GLY A 127 5.65 -0.33 9.95
C GLY A 127 5.27 -1.55 10.80
N GLU A 128 4.90 -1.29 12.05
CA GLU A 128 4.28 -2.29 12.93
C GLU A 128 2.85 -1.87 13.25
N TYR A 129 1.96 -2.86 13.33
CA TYR A 129 0.57 -2.67 13.68
C TYR A 129 0.25 -3.52 14.89
N LEU A 130 -0.36 -2.91 15.90
CA LEU A 130 -0.77 -3.59 17.12
C LEU A 130 -2.27 -3.86 17.09
N LYS A 131 -2.65 -5.01 17.64
CA LYS A 131 -4.06 -5.36 17.86
C LYS A 131 -4.37 -5.26 19.34
N LEU A 132 -5.48 -4.60 19.67
CA LEU A 132 -6.00 -4.62 21.03
C LEU A 132 -6.43 -6.04 21.42
N LYS A 133 -6.12 -6.42 22.65
CA LYS A 133 -6.66 -7.64 23.26
C LYS A 133 -8.20 -7.61 23.22
N PRO A 134 -8.88 -8.75 22.99
CA PRO A 134 -10.34 -8.82 22.88
C PRO A 134 -11.08 -8.05 23.98
N GLU A 135 -10.66 -8.22 25.22
CA GLU A 135 -11.22 -7.61 26.42
C GLU A 135 -11.03 -6.09 26.52
N LYS A 136 -10.16 -5.49 25.69
CA LYS A 136 -9.91 -4.04 25.64
C LYS A 136 -10.49 -3.36 24.39
N ARG A 137 -11.08 -4.12 23.46
CA ARG A 137 -11.64 -3.58 22.22
C ARG A 137 -12.75 -2.54 22.46
N TYR A 138 -13.45 -2.61 23.60
CA TYR A 138 -14.49 -1.65 23.96
C TYR A 138 -13.99 -0.19 24.09
N LEU A 139 -12.67 0.01 24.27
CA LEU A 139 -12.04 1.33 24.30
C LEU A 139 -12.09 2.03 22.94
N VAL A 140 -12.22 1.27 21.84
CA VAL A 140 -12.23 1.77 20.47
C VAL A 140 -13.43 1.20 19.73
N LYS A 141 -14.49 2.00 19.59
CA LYS A 141 -15.78 1.48 19.14
C LYS A 141 -15.93 1.38 17.62
N GLN A 142 -15.25 2.23 16.84
CA GLN A 142 -15.61 2.46 15.42
C GLN A 142 -14.44 2.87 14.50
N ALA A 143 -13.19 2.88 14.97
CA ALA A 143 -12.07 3.43 14.20
C ALA A 143 -10.76 2.66 14.42
N ASN A 144 -9.83 2.78 13.48
CA ASN A 144 -8.44 2.45 13.73
C ASN A 144 -7.78 3.58 14.54
N ILE A 145 -6.90 3.22 15.46
CA ILE A 145 -5.97 4.18 16.06
C ILE A 145 -4.78 4.26 15.13
N TYR A 146 -4.57 5.43 14.53
CA TYR A 146 -3.33 5.75 13.84
C TYR A 146 -2.41 6.49 14.82
N PRO A 147 -1.09 6.27 14.75
CA PRO A 147 -0.12 7.01 15.56
C PRO A 147 -0.21 8.54 15.33
#